data_AF-A0AAU1ZL57-F1
#
_entry.id   AF-A0AAU1ZL57-F1
#
_cell.length_a   1.000
_cell.length_b   1.000
_cell.length_c   1.000
_cell.angle_alpha   90.00
_cell.angle_beta   90.00
_cell.angle_gamma   90.00
#
_symmetry.space_group_name_H-M   'P 1'
#
loop_
_entity.id
_entity.type
_entity.pdbx_description
1 polymer ?
#
loop_
_entity_poly.entity_id
_entity_poly.type
_entity_poly.pdbx_seq_one_letter_code
_entity_poly.pdbx_strand_id
1 'polypeptide(L)'
;MRSYASVMVGNLLLATVWCLPGPLGLVVGYLAWSHGDDWAWIPLVAGLACSVPIPFMARSSARRQFPRITRRDRKKQADIPYGDRSFVLWAPRSPQGHPRARLARADVLEASLVRYSPEGEATYTQYWGTYTPDEFTPLVRLKLRVHGAEEPDGADGFSGFEITDEWRVPSLCLSAVTAGRLAVLVDPAGPGHPAGPAGLAGWPESADPPGPPGKVTPLWPRSTLLAGTRTSRIIDLDGRLTEVTRYPGRLLRHMRISLAAGGIEMVGDTIDLRSLDAATAARYTAVAERHRAFPEEPAPVTEPGEESRWIVDALPGESAAFGSVGRRWSRRGGVLVRARFLHMSPTQVFQDHGPVLDTVLRIHPPDGTAPFDAARRLTVPMNYLAVLHRTRDVVLYAGPDGGSYVIDWARTNLLAGTAEAKVITPEGREVPVTGRPDVIWALMNLLASHGLSNPTPVLDLRKRRTSAVAGMVREVVRGGERDATAARRP
;
A
#
# COMPACT_ATOMS: atom_id res chain seq x y z
N MET A 1 3.08 -21.66 5.15
CA MET A 1 2.24 -20.69 5.88
C MET A 1 2.04 -21.17 7.30
N ARG A 2 2.56 -20.45 8.31
CA ARG A 2 2.28 -20.75 9.73
C ARG A 2 0.79 -20.50 9.98
N SER A 3 0.08 -21.45 10.58
CA SER A 3 -1.32 -21.25 10.96
C SER A 3 -1.40 -20.44 12.26
N TYR A 4 -2.50 -19.69 12.47
CA TYR A 4 -2.76 -19.02 13.75
C TYR A 4 -2.61 -19.99 14.95
N ALA A 5 -3.05 -21.24 14.78
CA ALA A 5 -2.92 -22.28 15.80
C ALA A 5 -1.45 -22.60 16.11
N SER A 6 -0.60 -22.75 15.10
CA SER A 6 0.83 -22.97 15.28
C SER A 6 1.51 -21.80 15.99
N VAL A 7 1.18 -20.56 15.63
CA VAL A 7 1.70 -19.35 16.29
C VAL A 7 1.19 -19.23 17.74
N MET A 8 -0.08 -19.55 17.97
CA MET A 8 -0.68 -19.57 19.31
C MET A 8 -0.01 -20.60 20.21
N VAL A 9 0.22 -21.82 19.70
CA VAL A 9 0.90 -22.88 20.45
C VAL A 9 2.35 -22.46 20.77
N GLY A 10 3.07 -21.92 19.78
CA GLY A 10 4.43 -21.41 20.00
C GLY A 10 4.48 -20.30 21.06
N ASN A 11 3.59 -19.32 20.98
CA ASN A 11 3.50 -18.24 21.95
C ASN A 11 3.03 -18.71 23.35
N LEU A 12 2.22 -19.76 23.40
CA LEU A 12 1.77 -20.35 24.66
C LEU A 12 2.91 -21.12 25.33
N LEU A 13 3.73 -21.84 24.57
CA LEU A 13 4.96 -22.46 25.08
C LEU A 13 5.93 -21.40 25.58
N LEU A 14 6.18 -20.35 24.79
CA LEU A 14 7.08 -19.26 25.18
C LEU A 14 6.59 -18.52 26.44
N ALA A 15 5.31 -18.18 26.51
CA ALA A 15 4.72 -17.52 27.68
C ALA A 15 4.76 -18.44 28.92
N THR A 16 4.55 -19.75 28.75
CA THR A 16 4.69 -20.73 29.83
C THR A 16 6.13 -20.80 30.34
N VAL A 17 7.13 -20.74 29.45
CA VAL A 17 8.55 -20.72 29.84
C VAL A 17 8.90 -19.41 30.58
N TRP A 18 8.38 -18.27 30.14
CA TRP A 18 8.63 -16.99 30.83
C TRP A 18 7.89 -16.86 32.16
N CYS A 19 6.73 -17.48 32.30
CA CYS A 19 5.92 -17.48 33.51
C CYS A 19 6.05 -18.80 34.30
N LEU A 20 7.14 -19.55 34.11
CA LEU A 20 7.38 -20.86 34.70
C LEU A 20 7.21 -20.94 36.24
N PRO A 21 7.49 -19.87 37.03
CA PRO A 21 7.17 -19.86 38.46
C PRO A 21 5.70 -20.10 38.80
N GLY A 22 4.76 -19.71 37.92
CA GLY A 22 3.32 -19.92 38.11
C GLY A 22 2.92 -21.39 38.08
N PRO A 23 3.16 -22.12 36.97
CA PRO A 23 2.90 -23.55 36.88
C PRO A 23 3.64 -24.37 37.94
N LEU A 24 4.88 -24.01 38.27
CA LEU A 24 5.62 -24.66 39.36
C LEU A 24 4.95 -24.42 40.72
N GLY A 25 4.50 -23.20 41.01
CA GLY A 25 3.74 -22.89 42.24
C GLY A 25 2.44 -23.70 42.35
N LEU A 26 1.73 -23.91 41.24
CA LEU A 26 0.56 -24.78 41.20
C LEU A 26 0.91 -26.24 41.51
N VAL A 27 2.01 -26.76 40.96
CA VAL A 27 2.46 -28.14 41.21
C VAL A 27 2.90 -28.31 42.67
N VAL A 28 3.71 -27.38 43.21
CA VAL A 28 4.16 -27.40 44.60
C VAL A 28 2.98 -27.29 45.56
N GLY A 29 2.05 -26.38 45.29
CA GLY A 29 0.85 -26.22 46.10
C GLY A 29 -0.10 -27.41 46.02
N TYR A 30 -0.25 -28.04 44.86
CA TYR A 30 -1.02 -29.28 44.72
C TYR A 30 -0.40 -30.43 45.51
N LEU A 31 0.93 -30.59 45.46
CA LEU A 31 1.65 -31.61 46.24
C LEU A 31 1.52 -31.35 47.74
N ALA A 32 1.73 -30.11 48.21
CA ALA A 32 1.55 -29.76 49.62
C ALA A 32 0.10 -30.01 50.07
N TRP A 33 -0.89 -29.65 49.24
CA TRP A 33 -2.30 -29.88 49.55
C TRP A 33 -2.63 -31.37 49.63
N SER A 34 -2.08 -32.20 48.74
CA SER A 34 -2.29 -33.66 48.79
C SER A 34 -1.65 -34.33 50.01
N HIS A 35 -0.66 -33.68 50.65
CA HIS A 35 -0.06 -34.14 51.90
C HIS A 35 -0.75 -33.57 53.15
N GLY A 36 -1.78 -32.71 52.98
CA GLY A 36 -2.54 -32.12 54.08
C GLY A 36 -1.87 -30.89 54.72
N ASP A 37 -0.96 -30.22 54.02
CA ASP A 37 -0.27 -29.05 54.56
C ASP A 37 -1.17 -27.79 54.55
N ASP A 38 -1.31 -27.14 55.71
CA ASP A 38 -2.13 -25.93 55.88
C ASP A 38 -1.64 -24.71 55.08
N TRP A 39 -0.37 -24.69 54.65
CA TRP A 39 0.19 -23.60 53.87
C TRP A 39 0.02 -23.79 52.35
N ALA A 40 -0.49 -24.94 51.91
CA ALA A 40 -0.60 -25.30 50.49
C ALA A 40 -1.42 -24.33 49.65
N TRP A 41 -2.35 -23.59 50.25
CA TRP A 41 -3.14 -22.58 49.55
C TRP A 41 -2.30 -21.39 49.06
N ILE A 42 -1.19 -21.04 49.73
CA ILE A 42 -0.32 -19.92 49.37
C ILE A 42 0.33 -20.12 47.99
N PRO A 43 1.07 -21.22 47.73
CA PRO A 43 1.64 -21.49 46.41
C PRO A 43 0.55 -21.79 45.36
N LEU A 44 -0.62 -22.33 45.74
CA LEU A 44 -1.74 -22.50 44.81
C LEU A 44 -2.28 -21.15 44.31
N VAL A 45 -2.57 -20.21 45.22
CA VAL A 45 -3.09 -18.88 44.86
C VAL A 45 -2.05 -18.08 44.06
N ALA A 46 -0.78 -18.08 44.51
CA ALA A 46 0.30 -17.41 43.78
C ALA A 46 0.55 -18.05 42.41
N GLY A 47 0.54 -19.38 42.34
CA GLY A 47 0.69 -20.15 41.10
C GLY A 47 -0.44 -19.88 40.11
N LEU A 48 -1.68 -19.82 40.60
CA LEU A 48 -2.86 -19.47 39.80
C LEU A 48 -2.76 -18.03 39.27
N ALA A 49 -2.44 -17.06 40.13
CA ALA A 49 -2.32 -15.65 39.77
C ALA A 49 -1.26 -15.43 38.67
N CYS A 50 -0.14 -16.16 38.73
CA CYS A 50 0.92 -16.12 37.71
C CYS A 50 0.57 -16.90 36.43
N SER A 51 -0.29 -17.92 36.51
CA SER A 51 -0.64 -18.78 35.37
C SER A 51 -1.83 -18.25 34.54
N VAL A 52 -2.79 -17.58 35.18
CA VAL A 52 -3.94 -16.93 34.52
C VAL A 52 -3.55 -15.98 33.37
N PRO A 53 -2.51 -15.13 33.47
CA PRO A 53 -2.14 -14.23 32.37
C PRO A 53 -1.52 -14.96 31.16
N ILE A 54 -0.98 -16.17 31.31
CA ILE A 54 -0.29 -16.93 30.23
C ILE A 54 -1.15 -17.05 28.97
N PRO A 55 -2.38 -17.59 29.01
CA PRO A 55 -3.22 -17.69 27.80
C PRO A 55 -3.58 -16.34 27.21
N PHE A 56 -3.71 -15.29 28.04
CA PHE A 56 -3.98 -13.93 27.57
C PHE A 56 -2.77 -13.31 26.86
N MET A 57 -1.57 -13.48 27.40
CA MET A 57 -0.30 -13.07 26.79
C MET A 57 -0.06 -13.80 25.48
N ALA A 58 -0.23 -15.14 25.47
CA ALA A 58 -0.10 -15.94 24.26
C ALA A 58 -1.11 -15.52 23.19
N ARG A 59 -2.38 -15.31 23.56
CA ARG A 59 -3.44 -14.86 22.66
C ARG A 59 -3.19 -13.46 22.11
N SER A 60 -2.78 -12.53 22.95
CA SER A 60 -2.51 -11.14 22.54
C SER A 60 -1.30 -11.07 21.63
N SER A 61 -0.23 -11.80 21.93
CA SER A 61 0.96 -11.94 21.08
C SER A 61 0.62 -12.58 19.72
N ALA A 62 -0.08 -13.72 19.73
CA ALA A 62 -0.52 -14.39 18.51
C ALA A 62 -1.45 -13.51 17.67
N ARG A 63 -2.31 -12.71 18.31
CA ARG A 63 -3.12 -11.71 17.62
C ARG A 63 -2.28 -10.59 17.01
N ARG A 64 -1.17 -10.18 17.61
CA ARG A 64 -0.28 -9.17 17.02
C ARG A 64 0.42 -9.72 15.78
N GLN A 65 0.93 -10.94 15.85
CA GLN A 65 1.71 -11.59 14.79
C GLN A 65 0.84 -12.10 13.62
N PHE A 66 -0.40 -12.52 13.89
CA PHE A 66 -1.29 -13.06 12.88
C PHE A 66 -2.59 -12.24 12.82
N PRO A 67 -2.71 -11.32 11.86
CA PRO A 67 -3.77 -10.34 11.87
C PRO A 67 -5.07 -10.90 11.25
N ARG A 68 -5.77 -11.72 12.05
CA ARG A 68 -7.12 -12.22 11.75
C ARG A 68 -8.16 -11.17 12.12
N ILE A 69 -8.97 -10.76 11.15
CA ILE A 69 -10.10 -9.85 11.33
C ILE A 69 -11.28 -10.64 11.87
N THR A 70 -11.95 -10.13 12.89
CA THR A 70 -13.09 -10.75 13.57
C THR A 70 -14.18 -9.73 13.85
N ARG A 71 -15.34 -10.15 14.36
CA ARG A 71 -16.42 -9.24 14.79
C ARG A 71 -15.95 -8.14 15.75
N ARG A 72 -14.91 -8.38 16.56
CA ARG A 72 -14.34 -7.40 17.50
C ARG A 72 -13.60 -6.25 16.81
N ASP A 73 -13.17 -6.45 15.57
CA ASP A 73 -12.43 -5.46 14.79
C ASP A 73 -13.39 -4.56 13.98
N ARG A 74 -14.71 -4.86 13.99
CA ARG A 74 -15.75 -4.09 13.30
C ARG A 74 -15.90 -2.71 13.93
N LYS A 75 -15.86 -1.69 13.09
CA LYS A 75 -16.10 -0.28 13.46
C LYS A 75 -17.60 0.02 13.42
N LYS A 76 -18.06 0.90 14.30
CA LYS A 76 -19.43 1.42 14.22
C LYS A 76 -19.48 2.45 13.09
N GLN A 77 -20.58 2.47 12.35
CA GLN A 77 -20.71 3.28 11.13
C GLN A 77 -20.60 4.79 11.40
N ALA A 78 -20.93 5.24 12.60
CA ALA A 78 -20.76 6.64 13.03
C ALA A 78 -19.29 7.08 13.18
N ASP A 79 -18.34 6.14 13.24
CA ASP A 79 -16.94 6.44 13.57
C ASP A 79 -16.07 6.70 12.32
N ILE A 80 -16.59 6.54 11.09
CA ILE A 80 -15.78 6.58 9.86
C ILE A 80 -16.40 7.51 8.81
N PRO A 81 -15.75 8.63 8.47
CA PRO A 81 -16.26 9.60 7.50
C PRO A 81 -15.96 9.26 6.02
N TYR A 82 -15.36 8.09 5.74
CA TYR A 82 -14.81 7.76 4.42
C TYR A 82 -15.73 6.86 3.58
N GLY A 83 -16.00 7.28 2.32
CA GLY A 83 -16.76 6.51 1.34
C GLY A 83 -15.88 5.54 0.51
N ASP A 84 -16.48 4.75 -0.38
CA ASP A 84 -15.76 3.75 -1.21
C ASP A 84 -14.71 4.36 -2.14
N ARG A 85 -14.88 5.65 -2.46
CA ARG A 85 -13.96 6.42 -3.29
C ARG A 85 -12.84 7.08 -2.50
N SER A 86 -12.88 7.05 -1.17
CA SER A 86 -11.88 7.63 -0.28
C SER A 86 -10.78 6.64 0.02
N PHE A 87 -9.54 7.10 -0.06
CA PHE A 87 -8.40 6.39 0.47
C PHE A 87 -7.45 7.37 1.16
N VAL A 88 -7.43 7.31 2.49
CA VAL A 88 -6.57 8.14 3.33
C VAL A 88 -5.26 7.41 3.59
N LEU A 89 -4.18 8.02 3.11
CA LEU A 89 -2.82 7.54 3.31
C LEU A 89 -2.03 8.57 4.11
N TRP A 90 -1.58 8.21 5.30
CA TRP A 90 -0.72 9.06 6.11
C TRP A 90 0.75 8.84 5.75
N ALA A 91 1.26 9.59 4.79
CA ALA A 91 2.68 9.55 4.44
C ALA A 91 3.55 10.32 5.48
N PRO A 92 4.80 9.89 5.71
CA PRO A 92 5.72 10.56 6.65
C PRO A 92 6.04 11.99 6.20
N ARG A 93 6.26 12.91 7.15
CA ARG A 93 6.51 14.33 6.83
C ARG A 93 7.70 14.49 5.87
N SER A 94 7.57 15.37 4.89
CA SER A 94 8.70 15.77 4.06
C SER A 94 9.72 16.54 4.88
N PRO A 95 11.03 16.42 4.57
CA PRO A 95 12.03 17.34 5.10
C PRO A 95 11.69 18.78 4.70
N GLN A 96 12.09 19.75 5.54
CA GLN A 96 12.02 21.16 5.18
C GLN A 96 13.04 21.42 4.07
N GLY A 97 12.57 21.94 2.94
CA GLY A 97 13.45 22.33 1.84
C GLY A 97 14.15 23.65 2.11
N HIS A 98 15.14 23.96 1.28
CA HIS A 98 15.78 25.26 1.30
C HIS A 98 14.73 26.37 1.07
N PRO A 99 14.81 27.54 1.75
CA PRO A 99 13.79 28.60 1.63
C PRO A 99 13.57 29.12 0.20
N ARG A 100 14.59 28.99 -0.65
CA ARG A 100 14.55 29.37 -2.08
C ARG A 100 14.24 28.21 -3.03
N ALA A 101 14.00 27.01 -2.52
CA ALA A 101 13.73 25.86 -3.36
C ALA A 101 12.38 26.03 -4.07
N ARG A 102 12.34 25.67 -5.35
CA ARG A 102 11.13 25.77 -6.16
C ARG A 102 10.46 24.40 -6.27
N LEU A 103 9.12 24.38 -6.12
CA LEU A 103 8.33 23.18 -6.32
C LEU A 103 8.15 22.89 -7.82
N ALA A 104 8.66 21.74 -8.24
CA ALA A 104 8.59 21.24 -9.60
C ALA A 104 7.96 19.84 -9.66
N ARG A 105 7.50 19.49 -10.85
CA ARG A 105 7.15 18.10 -11.20
C ARG A 105 8.41 17.40 -11.66
N ALA A 106 8.58 16.15 -11.27
CA ALA A 106 9.54 15.26 -11.90
C ALA A 106 8.85 13.96 -12.34
N ASP A 107 9.16 13.51 -13.54
CA ASP A 107 8.74 12.21 -14.03
C ASP A 107 9.86 11.18 -13.81
N VAL A 108 9.50 9.98 -13.33
CA VAL A 108 10.44 8.87 -13.16
C VAL A 108 10.57 8.14 -14.48
N LEU A 109 11.75 8.24 -15.10
CA LEU A 109 12.09 7.58 -16.35
C LEU A 109 12.51 6.12 -16.11
N GLU A 110 13.30 5.89 -15.06
CA GLU A 110 13.78 4.56 -14.67
C GLU A 110 13.86 4.48 -13.14
N ALA A 111 13.61 3.29 -12.60
CA ALA A 111 13.81 3.01 -11.18
C ALA A 111 14.42 1.62 -11.00
N SER A 112 15.52 1.55 -10.25
CA SER A 112 16.14 0.27 -9.88
C SER A 112 16.42 0.20 -8.38
N LEU A 113 16.11 -0.95 -7.78
CA LEU A 113 16.41 -1.19 -6.37
C LEU A 113 17.92 -1.34 -6.21
N VAL A 114 18.55 -0.47 -5.41
CA VAL A 114 19.98 -0.52 -5.12
C VAL A 114 20.22 -1.42 -3.93
N ARG A 115 19.52 -1.14 -2.83
CA ARG A 115 19.67 -1.88 -1.59
C ARG A 115 18.34 -1.95 -0.85
N TYR A 116 18.06 -3.14 -0.34
CA TYR A 116 17.10 -3.40 0.71
C TYR A 116 17.72 -4.48 1.59
N SER A 117 17.90 -4.20 2.89
CA SER A 117 18.54 -5.14 3.82
C SER A 117 17.49 -5.70 4.76
N PRO A 118 16.87 -6.86 4.43
CA PRO A 118 16.01 -7.56 5.37
C PRO A 118 16.79 -8.38 6.40
N GLU A 119 18.12 -8.22 6.51
CA GLU A 119 19.01 -9.12 7.29
C GLU A 119 18.67 -9.22 8.78
N GLY A 120 17.76 -8.40 9.30
CA GLY A 120 17.06 -8.74 10.52
C GLY A 120 16.12 -9.93 10.32
N GLU A 121 16.55 -11.15 10.65
CA GLU A 121 15.69 -12.31 10.95
C GLU A 121 14.70 -12.06 12.11
N ALA A 122 14.57 -10.80 12.56
CA ALA A 122 13.61 -10.36 13.54
C ALA A 122 12.20 -10.45 12.97
N THR A 123 11.45 -11.44 13.47
CA THR A 123 10.04 -11.70 13.18
C THR A 123 9.11 -10.55 13.59
N TYR A 124 9.61 -9.56 14.34
CA TYR A 124 8.90 -8.36 14.77
C TYR A 124 9.88 -7.35 15.39
N THR A 125 10.09 -6.19 14.77
CA THR A 125 10.94 -5.12 15.33
C THR A 125 10.11 -3.87 15.61
N GLN A 126 10.14 -3.39 16.86
CA GLN A 126 9.50 -2.14 17.27
C GLN A 126 10.58 -1.08 17.55
N TYR A 127 10.42 0.09 16.93
CA TYR A 127 11.26 1.26 17.15
C TYR A 127 10.61 2.23 18.14
N TRP A 128 11.43 2.98 18.86
CA TRP A 128 10.96 4.02 19.78
C TRP A 128 11.17 5.41 19.18
N GLY A 129 10.17 6.30 19.30
CA GLY A 129 10.22 7.68 18.80
C GLY A 129 9.79 7.85 17.33
N THR A 130 9.85 9.07 16.79
CA THR A 130 9.49 9.36 15.38
C THR A 130 10.51 8.84 14.36
N TYR A 131 11.38 7.92 14.77
CA TYR A 131 12.44 7.36 13.95
C TYR A 131 11.84 6.42 12.90
N THR A 132 12.07 6.74 11.62
CA THR A 132 11.83 5.79 10.53
C THR A 132 13.17 5.19 10.19
N PRO A 133 13.42 3.90 10.49
CA PRO A 133 14.76 3.33 10.36
C PRO A 133 15.17 3.24 8.89
N ASP A 134 16.35 3.77 8.60
CA ASP A 134 16.97 3.77 7.28
C ASP A 134 17.03 2.37 6.66
N GLU A 135 17.34 1.35 7.45
CA GLU A 135 17.49 -0.05 7.01
C GLU A 135 16.24 -0.63 6.32
N PHE A 136 15.05 -0.21 6.76
CA PHE A 136 13.77 -0.76 6.28
C PHE A 136 13.13 0.10 5.18
N THR A 137 13.82 1.17 4.77
CA THR A 137 13.46 1.97 3.59
C THR A 137 14.32 1.53 2.40
N PRO A 138 13.71 1.10 1.28
CA PRO A 138 14.48 0.73 0.10
C PRO A 138 15.23 1.96 -0.44
N LEU A 139 16.50 1.74 -0.73
CA LEU A 139 17.32 2.69 -1.47
C LEU A 139 17.11 2.39 -2.96
N VAL A 140 16.53 3.36 -3.67
CA VAL A 140 16.16 3.22 -5.08
C VAL A 140 16.94 4.25 -5.87
N ARG A 141 17.62 3.79 -6.92
CA ARG A 141 18.23 4.67 -7.91
C ARG A 141 17.14 5.09 -8.88
N LEU A 142 16.93 6.40 -9.02
CA LEU A 142 15.94 6.94 -9.94
C LEU A 142 16.63 7.74 -11.04
N LYS A 143 16.13 7.62 -12.26
CA LYS A 143 16.40 8.58 -13.32
C LYS A 143 15.17 9.47 -13.44
N LEU A 144 15.32 10.76 -13.16
CA LEU A 144 14.22 11.72 -13.11
C LEU A 144 14.34 12.74 -14.22
N ARG A 145 13.22 13.07 -14.88
CA ARG A 145 13.08 14.26 -15.72
C ARG A 145 12.37 15.35 -14.95
N VAL A 146 13.09 16.39 -14.56
CA VAL A 146 12.55 17.51 -13.78
C VAL A 146 12.08 18.61 -14.71
N HIS A 147 10.80 18.98 -14.58
CA HIS A 147 10.18 20.02 -15.38
C HIS A 147 10.34 21.39 -14.73
N GLY A 148 10.42 22.45 -15.53
CA GLY A 148 10.53 23.83 -15.04
C GLY A 148 9.39 24.20 -14.07
N ALA A 149 9.71 25.03 -13.07
CA ALA A 149 8.75 25.45 -12.04
C ALA A 149 7.68 26.43 -12.57
N GLU A 150 7.92 27.05 -13.73
CA GLU A 150 7.04 28.00 -14.41
C GLU A 150 6.71 27.45 -15.80
N GLU A 151 5.53 26.85 -15.94
CA GLU A 151 4.86 26.80 -17.23
C GLU A 151 3.94 28.03 -17.29
N PRO A 152 4.35 29.15 -17.93
CA PRO A 152 3.36 30.01 -18.55
C PRO A 152 2.72 29.24 -19.71
N ASP A 153 1.40 29.37 -19.85
CA ASP A 153 0.65 28.70 -20.92
C ASP A 153 1.27 28.97 -22.29
N GLY A 154 1.54 27.91 -23.07
CA GLY A 154 1.79 28.01 -24.50
C GLY A 154 3.24 28.22 -24.95
N ALA A 155 4.24 28.13 -24.07
CA ALA A 155 5.65 28.10 -24.47
C ALA A 155 6.28 26.73 -24.20
N ASP A 156 6.38 25.90 -25.24
CA ASP A 156 7.37 24.82 -25.31
C ASP A 156 8.76 25.48 -25.14
N GLY A 157 9.36 25.44 -23.94
CA GLY A 157 10.67 26.08 -23.84
C GLY A 157 11.40 26.22 -22.51
N PHE A 158 10.87 25.78 -21.36
CA PHE A 158 11.79 25.50 -20.24
C PHE A 158 12.26 24.06 -20.37
N SER A 159 13.47 23.88 -20.90
CA SER A 159 14.12 22.58 -21.06
C SER A 159 14.25 21.92 -19.68
N GLY A 160 13.34 20.99 -19.37
CA GLY A 160 13.50 20.13 -18.21
C GLY A 160 14.86 19.43 -18.26
N PHE A 161 15.46 19.16 -17.12
CA PHE A 161 16.75 18.48 -17.03
C PHE A 161 16.57 17.07 -16.49
N GLU A 162 17.49 16.18 -16.85
CA GLU A 162 17.55 14.83 -16.31
C GLU A 162 18.57 14.76 -15.16
N ILE A 163 18.22 14.02 -14.12
CA ILE A 163 19.12 13.73 -12.99
C ILE A 163 19.00 12.26 -12.62
N THR A 164 20.13 11.65 -12.27
CA THR A 164 20.17 10.29 -11.72
C THR A 164 20.82 10.36 -10.35
N ASP A 165 20.13 9.84 -9.34
CA ASP A 165 20.63 9.78 -7.96
C ASP A 165 19.99 8.60 -7.22
N GLU A 166 20.39 8.40 -5.96
CA GLU A 166 19.86 7.37 -5.08
C GLU A 166 19.04 8.00 -3.96
N TRP A 167 17.77 7.60 -3.85
CA TRP A 167 16.88 8.10 -2.82
C TRP A 167 16.32 6.99 -1.95
N ARG A 168 16.24 7.24 -0.64
CA ARG A 168 15.47 6.42 0.28
C ARG A 168 13.98 6.70 0.07
N VAL A 169 13.21 5.66 -0.22
CA VAL A 169 11.78 5.76 -0.49
C VAL A 169 11.01 5.23 0.71
N PRO A 170 10.19 6.05 1.41
CA PRO A 170 9.32 5.54 2.45
C PRO A 170 8.34 4.49 1.90
N SER A 171 8.07 3.42 2.66
CA SER A 171 7.27 2.28 2.19
C SER A 171 5.89 2.69 1.65
N LEU A 172 5.18 3.60 2.34
CA LEU A 172 3.87 4.11 1.91
C LEU A 172 3.94 5.00 0.64
N CYS A 173 5.14 5.41 0.24
CA CYS A 173 5.39 6.28 -0.90
C CYS A 173 5.97 5.54 -2.11
N LEU A 174 6.18 4.22 -2.02
CA LEU A 174 6.72 3.40 -3.11
C LEU A 174 5.89 3.48 -4.39
N SER A 175 4.57 3.49 -4.25
CA SER A 175 3.67 3.65 -5.40
C SER A 175 3.86 4.96 -6.15
N ALA A 176 4.44 6.00 -5.55
CA ALA A 176 4.73 7.23 -6.29
C ALA A 176 5.88 7.04 -7.30
N VAL A 177 6.83 6.14 -7.00
CA VAL A 177 7.93 5.77 -7.90
C VAL A 177 7.40 5.00 -9.10
N THR A 178 6.61 3.96 -8.86
CA THR A 178 6.01 3.12 -9.92
C THR A 178 4.91 3.86 -10.71
N ALA A 179 4.18 4.79 -10.09
CA ALA A 179 3.25 5.67 -10.79
C ALA A 179 3.95 6.71 -11.67
N GLY A 180 5.24 6.94 -11.44
CA GLY A 180 6.08 7.78 -12.30
C GLY A 180 6.05 9.27 -12.05
N ARG A 181 5.28 9.75 -11.05
CA ARG A 181 5.03 11.17 -10.85
C ARG A 181 5.45 11.63 -9.47
N LEU A 182 6.50 12.43 -9.41
CA LEU A 182 7.04 12.97 -8.17
C LEU A 182 6.85 14.48 -8.10
N ALA A 183 6.56 14.96 -6.89
CA ALA A 183 6.73 16.37 -6.55
C ALA A 183 8.13 16.54 -5.96
N VAL A 184 8.94 17.45 -6.50
CA VAL A 184 10.32 17.66 -6.07
C VAL A 184 10.57 19.13 -5.74
N LEU A 185 11.48 19.38 -4.82
CA LEU A 185 12.08 20.69 -4.60
C LEU A 185 13.38 20.76 -5.37
N VAL A 186 13.56 21.84 -6.13
CA VAL A 186 14.81 22.14 -6.83
C VAL A 186 15.45 23.35 -6.14
N ASP A 187 16.60 23.14 -5.54
CA ASP A 187 17.38 24.23 -4.93
C ASP A 187 17.93 25.14 -6.04
N PRO A 188 18.13 26.44 -5.76
CA PRO A 188 18.85 27.31 -6.69
C PRO A 188 20.28 26.80 -6.87
N ALA A 189 20.84 26.93 -8.08
CA ALA A 189 22.25 26.61 -8.33
C ALA A 189 23.13 27.42 -7.35
N GLY A 190 23.95 26.72 -6.57
CA GLY A 190 24.84 27.35 -5.60
C GLY A 190 26.00 28.06 -6.31
N PRO A 191 26.52 29.18 -5.77
CA PRO A 191 27.61 29.96 -6.38
C PRO A 191 29.00 29.29 -6.35
N GLY A 192 29.10 27.96 -6.34
CA GLY A 192 30.38 27.25 -6.17
C GLY A 192 30.44 25.80 -6.65
N HIS A 193 29.54 25.37 -7.54
CA HIS A 193 29.68 24.05 -8.17
C HIS A 193 30.73 24.13 -9.30
N PRO A 194 31.83 23.37 -9.24
CA PRO A 194 32.82 23.38 -10.30
C PRO A 194 32.19 22.83 -11.58
N ALA A 195 32.28 23.60 -12.67
CA ALA A 195 31.94 23.13 -14.00
C ALA A 195 32.75 21.86 -14.29
N GLY A 196 32.07 20.76 -14.62
CA GLY A 196 32.71 19.53 -15.09
C GLY A 196 33.59 19.79 -16.31
N PRO A 197 34.52 18.88 -16.64
CA PRO A 197 35.57 19.15 -17.61
C PRO A 197 34.98 19.45 -18.99
N ALA A 198 35.29 20.64 -19.49
CA ALA A 198 34.97 21.08 -20.84
C ALA A 198 35.63 20.13 -21.86
N GLY A 199 34.80 19.48 -22.67
CA GLY A 199 35.23 18.60 -23.74
C GLY A 199 34.42 18.81 -25.01
N LEU A 200 35.07 19.43 -26.00
CA LEU A 200 34.80 19.41 -27.45
C LEU A 200 33.74 20.37 -28.04
N ALA A 201 34.23 21.59 -28.29
CA ALA A 201 34.21 22.34 -29.55
C ALA A 201 32.87 22.62 -30.29
N GLY A 202 32.52 23.91 -30.34
CA GLY A 202 31.94 24.54 -31.53
C GLY A 202 30.45 24.90 -31.46
N TRP A 203 30.05 25.85 -30.60
CA TRP A 203 28.75 26.55 -30.68
C TRP A 203 28.94 28.05 -30.40
N PRO A 204 28.17 28.95 -31.05
CA PRO A 204 28.40 30.39 -31.01
C PRO A 204 28.04 31.02 -29.65
N GLU A 205 28.83 32.01 -29.26
CA GLU A 205 28.69 32.85 -28.07
C GLU A 205 27.37 33.66 -28.08
N SER A 206 26.31 33.17 -27.43
CA SER A 206 25.25 33.99 -26.78
C SER A 206 24.14 33.13 -26.19
N ALA A 207 24.43 32.47 -25.07
CA ALA A 207 23.52 32.10 -23.99
C ALA A 207 24.39 31.40 -22.95
N ASP A 208 24.45 31.93 -21.72
CA ASP A 208 25.13 31.22 -20.64
C ASP A 208 24.61 29.78 -20.56
N PRO A 209 25.48 28.75 -20.60
CA PRO A 209 25.03 27.39 -20.39
C PRO A 209 24.36 27.32 -19.01
N PRO A 210 23.19 26.69 -18.87
CA PRO A 210 22.56 26.56 -17.56
C PRO A 210 23.54 25.86 -16.64
N GLY A 211 23.96 26.55 -15.57
CA GLY A 211 24.81 25.97 -14.53
C GLY A 211 24.21 24.66 -14.02
N PRO A 212 25.02 23.78 -13.40
CA PRO A 212 24.54 22.48 -12.94
C PRO A 212 23.28 22.68 -12.07
N PRO A 213 22.22 21.88 -12.31
CA PRO A 213 20.98 22.02 -11.57
C PRO A 213 21.26 21.90 -10.07
N GLY A 214 20.60 22.73 -9.26
CA GLY A 214 20.69 22.60 -7.81
C GLY A 214 20.13 21.27 -7.34
N LYS A 215 20.39 20.94 -6.07
CA LYS A 215 19.98 19.69 -5.45
C LYS A 215 18.48 19.44 -5.62
N VAL A 216 18.12 18.24 -6.07
CA VAL A 216 16.72 17.79 -6.25
C VAL A 216 16.31 16.95 -5.04
N THR A 217 15.26 17.39 -4.34
CA THR A 217 14.74 16.71 -3.15
C THR A 217 13.29 16.28 -3.34
N PRO A 218 12.99 14.97 -3.43
CA PRO A 218 11.62 14.47 -3.52
C PRO A 218 10.77 14.79 -2.28
N LEU A 219 9.53 15.24 -2.50
CA LEU A 219 8.53 15.47 -1.46
C LEU A 219 7.55 14.31 -1.39
N TRP A 220 7.96 13.20 -0.75
CA TRP A 220 7.24 11.93 -0.77
C TRP A 220 5.72 11.98 -0.51
N PRO A 221 5.19 12.65 0.54
CA PRO A 221 3.75 12.85 0.72
C PRO A 221 3.03 13.56 -0.42
N ARG A 222 3.70 14.51 -1.08
CA ARG A 222 3.13 15.24 -2.22
C ARG A 222 3.24 14.41 -3.49
N SER A 223 4.29 13.61 -3.62
CA SER A 223 4.41 12.63 -4.69
C SER A 223 3.29 11.58 -4.64
N THR A 224 2.88 11.10 -3.46
CA THR A 224 1.73 10.15 -3.37
C THR A 224 0.39 10.78 -3.75
N LEU A 225 0.22 12.09 -3.56
CA LEU A 225 -0.91 12.85 -4.09
C LEU A 225 -0.85 12.97 -5.61
N LEU A 226 0.33 13.34 -6.14
CA LEU A 226 0.53 13.56 -7.58
C LEU A 226 0.42 12.25 -8.39
N ALA A 227 0.91 11.15 -7.83
CA ALA A 227 0.76 9.79 -8.33
C ALA A 227 -0.69 9.28 -8.31
N GLY A 228 -1.58 9.96 -7.59
CA GLY A 228 -2.95 9.50 -7.38
C GLY A 228 -3.05 8.29 -6.45
N THR A 229 -1.97 7.91 -5.75
CA THR A 229 -2.01 6.89 -4.70
C THR A 229 -2.96 7.32 -3.60
N ARG A 230 -2.76 8.52 -3.07
CA ARG A 230 -3.57 9.14 -2.02
C ARG A 230 -4.68 9.97 -2.68
N THR A 231 -5.92 9.80 -2.23
CA THR A 231 -7.03 10.64 -2.67
C THR A 231 -6.84 12.08 -2.20
N SER A 232 -7.26 13.04 -3.01
CA SER A 232 -7.31 14.45 -2.61
C SER A 232 -8.62 15.09 -3.06
N ARG A 233 -9.27 15.77 -2.12
CA ARG A 233 -10.50 16.52 -2.35
C ARG A 233 -10.40 17.90 -1.72
N ILE A 234 -11.23 18.79 -2.24
CA ILE A 234 -11.32 20.16 -1.77
C ILE A 234 -12.79 20.49 -1.56
N ILE A 235 -13.12 20.99 -0.37
CA ILE A 235 -14.41 21.64 -0.11
C ILE A 235 -14.22 23.13 -0.38
N ASP A 236 -14.94 23.65 -1.38
CA ASP A 236 -14.88 25.06 -1.71
C ASP A 236 -15.61 25.95 -0.67
N LEU A 237 -15.55 27.26 -0.87
CA LEU A 237 -16.19 28.24 0.02
C LEU A 237 -17.72 28.07 0.09
N ASP A 238 -18.34 27.52 -0.96
CA ASP A 238 -19.78 27.20 -1.02
C ASP A 238 -20.11 25.85 -0.37
N GLY A 239 -19.11 25.12 0.14
CA GLY A 239 -19.29 23.80 0.75
C GLY A 239 -19.34 22.63 -0.25
N ARG A 240 -19.06 22.86 -1.54
CA ARG A 240 -19.07 21.81 -2.56
C ARG A 240 -17.75 21.03 -2.56
N LEU A 241 -17.87 19.71 -2.50
CA LEU A 241 -16.73 18.79 -2.54
C LEU A 241 -16.32 18.50 -3.98
N THR A 242 -15.07 18.79 -4.33
CA THR A 242 -14.49 18.47 -5.64
C THR A 242 -13.33 17.50 -5.47
N GLU A 243 -13.32 16.40 -6.23
CA GLU A 243 -12.19 15.49 -6.30
C GLU A 243 -11.10 16.04 -7.23
N VAL A 244 -9.85 16.08 -6.73
CA VAL A 244 -8.68 16.58 -7.47
C VAL A 244 -7.60 15.51 -7.66
N THR A 245 -7.86 14.28 -7.23
CA THR A 245 -7.00 13.12 -7.46
C THR A 245 -6.72 12.92 -8.95
N ARG A 246 -5.45 12.70 -9.32
CA ARG A 246 -4.97 12.49 -10.71
C ARG A 246 -5.12 13.68 -11.66
N TYR A 247 -5.33 14.90 -11.17
CA TYR A 247 -5.20 16.12 -11.98
C TYR A 247 -3.85 16.79 -11.66
N PRO A 248 -2.73 16.33 -12.25
CA PRO A 248 -1.39 16.72 -11.82
C PRO A 248 -1.13 18.22 -11.89
N GLY A 249 -1.57 18.90 -12.95
CA GLY A 249 -1.44 20.34 -13.12
C GLY A 249 -2.19 21.11 -12.03
N ARG A 250 -3.46 20.74 -11.79
CA ARG A 250 -4.26 21.30 -10.70
C ARG A 250 -3.64 21.04 -9.32
N LEU A 251 -3.20 19.80 -9.06
CA LEU A 251 -2.57 19.41 -7.79
C LEU A 251 -1.28 20.19 -7.53
N LEU A 252 -0.41 20.34 -8.53
CA LEU A 252 0.84 21.10 -8.40
C LEU A 252 0.58 22.57 -8.06
N ARG A 253 -0.40 23.21 -8.71
CA ARG A 253 -0.81 24.59 -8.38
C ARG A 253 -1.28 24.69 -6.93
N HIS A 254 -2.14 23.79 -6.47
CA HIS A 254 -2.55 23.75 -5.07
C HIS A 254 -1.37 23.54 -4.12
N MET A 255 -0.45 22.62 -4.42
CA MET A 255 0.73 22.36 -3.59
C MET A 255 1.64 23.58 -3.48
N ARG A 256 1.79 24.38 -4.55
CA ARG A 256 2.52 25.66 -4.53
C ARG A 256 1.84 26.67 -3.61
N ILE A 257 0.51 26.76 -3.66
CA ILE A 257 -0.26 27.62 -2.74
C ILE A 257 -0.06 27.15 -1.30
N SER A 258 -0.21 25.85 -1.02
CA SER A 258 0.01 25.31 0.33
C SER A 258 1.42 25.58 0.84
N LEU A 259 2.44 25.43 -0.03
CA LEU A 259 3.84 25.67 0.36
C LEU A 259 4.06 27.14 0.70
N ALA A 260 3.52 28.06 -0.11
CA ALA A 260 3.62 29.51 0.13
C ALA A 260 2.90 29.95 1.43
N ALA A 261 1.83 29.23 1.83
CA ALA A 261 1.10 29.47 3.06
C ALA A 261 1.76 28.84 4.31
N GLY A 262 2.97 28.28 4.21
CA GLY A 262 3.65 27.60 5.32
C GLY A 262 3.19 26.15 5.56
N GLY A 263 2.37 25.61 4.65
CA GLY A 263 1.74 24.29 4.76
C GLY A 263 0.26 24.41 5.12
N ILE A 264 -0.57 23.61 4.45
CA ILE A 264 -1.99 23.49 4.75
C ILE A 264 -2.26 22.06 5.20
N GLU A 265 -2.91 21.92 6.35
CA GLU A 265 -3.30 20.62 6.85
C GLU A 265 -4.44 20.05 6.00
N MET A 266 -4.34 18.75 5.69
CA MET A 266 -5.40 18.01 5.03
C MET A 266 -6.03 17.06 6.05
N VAL A 267 -7.33 17.23 6.30
CA VAL A 267 -8.09 16.36 7.19
C VAL A 267 -8.45 15.09 6.43
N GLY A 268 -7.68 14.03 6.68
CA GLY A 268 -7.79 12.77 5.94
C GLY A 268 -7.34 12.93 4.48
N ASP A 269 -8.30 13.02 3.55
CA ASP A 269 -8.09 13.25 2.12
C ASP A 269 -8.68 14.59 1.64
N THR A 270 -9.13 15.46 2.55
CA THR A 270 -9.87 16.67 2.20
C THR A 270 -9.22 17.94 2.77
N ILE A 271 -9.14 18.99 1.94
CA ILE A 271 -8.82 20.36 2.37
C ILE A 271 -10.12 21.16 2.35
N ASP A 272 -10.47 21.79 3.47
CA ASP A 272 -11.64 22.67 3.56
C ASP A 272 -11.21 24.13 3.39
N LEU A 273 -11.62 24.79 2.32
CA LEU A 273 -11.22 26.18 2.07
C LEU A 273 -11.84 27.16 3.07
N ARG A 274 -12.95 26.79 3.72
CA ARG A 274 -13.66 27.65 4.69
C ARG A 274 -12.90 27.80 6.00
N SER A 275 -11.94 26.92 6.28
CA SER A 275 -11.07 27.02 7.46
C SER A 275 -9.76 27.76 7.21
N LEU A 276 -9.52 28.21 5.97
CA LEU A 276 -8.29 28.92 5.58
C LEU A 276 -8.48 30.44 5.66
N ASP A 277 -7.38 31.18 5.68
CA ASP A 277 -7.42 32.63 5.51
C ASP A 277 -7.96 33.01 4.12
N ALA A 278 -8.57 34.20 4.03
CA ALA A 278 -9.26 34.64 2.83
C ALA A 278 -8.35 34.71 1.59
N ALA A 279 -7.08 35.11 1.75
CA ALA A 279 -6.15 35.24 0.64
C ALA A 279 -5.76 33.86 0.08
N THR A 280 -5.47 32.90 0.95
CA THR A 280 -5.18 31.51 0.56
C THR A 280 -6.39 30.85 -0.07
N ALA A 281 -7.58 30.98 0.53
CA ALA A 281 -8.82 30.43 -0.01
C ALA A 281 -9.16 31.00 -1.41
N ALA A 282 -8.95 32.31 -1.62
CA ALA A 282 -9.14 32.95 -2.91
C ALA A 282 -8.19 32.37 -3.99
N ARG A 283 -6.91 32.13 -3.65
CA ARG A 283 -5.94 31.51 -4.58
C ARG A 283 -6.35 30.08 -4.96
N TYR A 284 -6.85 29.30 -4.02
CA TYR A 284 -7.40 27.96 -4.32
C TYR A 284 -8.63 28.02 -5.22
N THR A 285 -9.53 28.97 -4.94
CA THR A 285 -10.75 29.18 -5.72
C THR A 285 -10.40 29.56 -7.16
N ALA A 286 -9.43 30.45 -7.38
CA ALA A 286 -8.94 30.81 -8.70
C ALA A 286 -8.40 29.60 -9.50
N VAL A 287 -7.71 28.66 -8.83
CA VAL A 287 -7.26 27.41 -9.47
C VAL A 287 -8.46 26.54 -9.87
N ALA A 288 -9.50 26.46 -9.03
CA ALA A 288 -10.73 25.72 -9.34
C ALA A 288 -11.50 26.34 -10.52
N GLU A 289 -11.63 27.66 -10.56
CA GLU A 289 -12.27 28.39 -11.67
C GLU A 289 -11.52 28.21 -12.97
N ARG A 290 -10.19 28.32 -12.94
CA ARG A 290 -9.35 28.06 -14.11
C ARG A 290 -9.54 26.64 -14.65
N HIS A 291 -9.61 25.63 -13.78
CA HIS A 291 -9.88 24.26 -14.20
C HIS A 291 -11.28 24.09 -14.80
N ARG A 292 -12.28 24.88 -14.38
CA ARG A 292 -13.61 24.85 -15.03
C ARG A 292 -13.55 25.47 -16.43
N ALA A 293 -12.76 26.54 -16.61
CA ALA A 293 -12.56 27.16 -17.91
C ALA A 293 -11.67 26.32 -18.86
N PHE A 294 -10.67 25.64 -18.30
CA PHE A 294 -9.71 24.80 -19.02
C PHE A 294 -9.59 23.44 -18.30
N PRO A 295 -10.52 22.51 -18.56
CA PRO A 295 -10.52 21.19 -17.95
C PRO A 295 -9.23 20.43 -18.26
N GLU A 296 -8.61 19.87 -17.23
CA GLU A 296 -7.48 18.96 -17.35
C GLU A 296 -8.02 17.53 -17.43
N GLU A 297 -7.43 16.66 -18.25
CA GLU A 297 -7.78 15.23 -18.23
C GLU A 297 -7.14 14.54 -17.03
N PRO A 298 -7.84 13.60 -16.36
CA PRO A 298 -7.25 12.84 -15.28
C PRO A 298 -6.13 11.96 -15.82
N ALA A 299 -4.95 12.04 -15.21
CA ALA A 299 -3.82 11.19 -15.54
C ALA A 299 -4.19 9.71 -15.39
N PRO A 300 -3.69 8.83 -16.27
CA PRO A 300 -4.03 7.42 -16.23
C PRO A 300 -3.51 6.75 -14.95
N VAL A 301 -4.10 5.60 -14.63
CA VAL A 301 -3.68 4.79 -13.47
C VAL A 301 -2.29 4.20 -13.69
N THR A 302 -2.05 3.71 -14.91
CA THR A 302 -0.78 3.18 -15.39
C THR A 302 -0.35 4.03 -16.57
N GLU A 303 0.89 4.49 -16.57
CA GLU A 303 1.45 5.26 -17.70
C GLU A 303 2.27 4.32 -18.61
N PRO A 304 2.41 4.67 -19.90
CA PRO A 304 3.43 4.04 -20.75
C PRO A 304 4.82 4.15 -20.12
N GLY A 305 5.63 3.10 -20.21
CA GLY A 305 6.95 3.08 -19.56
C GLY A 305 6.93 2.61 -18.10
N GLU A 306 5.77 2.19 -17.53
CA GLU A 306 5.75 1.66 -16.16
C GLU A 306 6.68 0.44 -15.99
N GLU A 307 6.97 -0.29 -17.06
CA GLU A 307 7.91 -1.40 -17.10
C GLU A 307 9.34 -1.02 -16.69
N SER A 308 9.83 0.19 -17.02
CA SER A 308 11.21 0.63 -16.69
C SER A 308 11.38 1.04 -15.21
N ARG A 309 10.27 1.14 -14.49
CA ARG A 309 10.19 1.52 -13.07
C ARG A 309 9.54 0.42 -12.22
N TRP A 310 9.39 -0.77 -12.78
CA TRP A 310 8.75 -1.92 -12.14
C TRP A 310 9.67 -2.58 -11.10
N ILE A 311 9.76 -1.96 -9.92
CA ILE A 311 10.60 -2.45 -8.80
C ILE A 311 9.94 -3.57 -7.98
N VAL A 312 8.71 -3.94 -8.32
CA VAL A 312 7.84 -4.84 -7.53
C VAL A 312 8.47 -6.22 -7.34
N ASP A 313 9.13 -6.74 -8.37
CA ASP A 313 9.75 -8.07 -8.36
C ASP A 313 10.98 -8.16 -7.44
N ALA A 314 11.60 -7.01 -7.13
CA ALA A 314 12.76 -6.92 -6.25
C ALA A 314 12.40 -6.62 -4.79
N LEU A 315 11.12 -6.34 -4.50
CA LEU A 315 10.64 -6.00 -3.16
C LEU A 315 10.07 -7.23 -2.43
N PRO A 316 10.22 -7.31 -1.10
CA PRO A 316 9.69 -8.44 -0.35
C PRO A 316 8.16 -8.48 -0.37
N GLY A 317 7.62 -9.70 -0.37
CA GLY A 317 6.20 -9.96 -0.33
C GLY A 317 5.84 -11.35 -0.86
N GLU A 318 4.60 -11.77 -0.65
CA GLU A 318 4.13 -13.02 -1.25
C GLU A 318 4.07 -12.90 -2.77
N SER A 319 4.53 -13.92 -3.48
CA SER A 319 4.43 -13.98 -4.94
C SER A 319 2.97 -14.05 -5.37
N ALA A 320 2.64 -13.33 -6.44
CA ALA A 320 1.29 -13.33 -7.00
C ALA A 320 0.89 -14.75 -7.45
N ALA A 321 -0.30 -15.19 -7.05
CA ALA A 321 -0.84 -16.48 -7.45
C ALA A 321 -2.36 -16.52 -7.40
N PHE A 322 -2.95 -17.47 -8.13
CA PHE A 322 -4.37 -17.83 -7.97
C PHE A 322 -4.66 -18.49 -6.61
N GLY A 323 -3.62 -18.70 -5.79
CA GLY A 323 -3.66 -19.08 -4.39
C GLY A 323 -3.90 -20.57 -4.15
N SER A 324 -3.66 -20.98 -2.91
CA SER A 324 -4.03 -22.31 -2.43
C SER A 324 -5.50 -22.34 -1.98
N VAL A 325 -6.11 -23.51 -1.94
CA VAL A 325 -7.49 -23.70 -1.48
C VAL A 325 -7.53 -24.95 -0.62
N GLY A 326 -7.81 -24.79 0.67
CA GLY A 326 -8.03 -25.93 1.55
C GLY A 326 -9.32 -26.66 1.18
N ARG A 327 -9.24 -27.94 0.80
CA ARG A 327 -10.45 -28.73 0.46
C ARG A 327 -11.50 -28.73 1.57
N ARG A 328 -11.07 -28.81 2.83
CA ARG A 328 -11.97 -28.74 3.99
C ARG A 328 -12.62 -27.36 4.16
N TRP A 329 -11.90 -26.28 3.82
CA TRP A 329 -12.42 -24.92 3.88
C TRP A 329 -13.51 -24.72 2.83
N SER A 330 -13.22 -25.04 1.57
CA SER A 330 -14.17 -24.98 0.45
C SER A 330 -15.42 -25.84 0.74
N ARG A 331 -15.25 -27.10 1.17
CA ARG A 331 -16.37 -28.00 1.51
C ARG A 331 -17.25 -27.53 2.67
N ARG A 332 -16.72 -26.70 3.58
CA ARG A 332 -17.50 -26.15 4.70
C ARG A 332 -18.18 -24.82 4.35
N GLY A 333 -18.19 -24.42 3.08
CA GLY A 333 -18.76 -23.15 2.64
C GLY A 333 -17.82 -21.96 2.82
N GLY A 334 -16.51 -22.21 2.92
CA GLY A 334 -15.51 -21.14 2.87
C GLY A 334 -15.52 -20.43 1.53
N VAL A 335 -15.49 -19.09 1.56
CA VAL A 335 -15.61 -18.22 0.39
C VAL A 335 -14.56 -17.12 0.37
N LEU A 336 -14.18 -16.68 -0.82
CA LEU A 336 -13.34 -15.49 -1.00
C LEU A 336 -14.21 -14.25 -0.87
N VAL A 337 -13.63 -13.20 -0.30
CA VAL A 337 -14.33 -11.93 -0.04
C VAL A 337 -13.47 -10.78 -0.53
N ARG A 338 -14.07 -9.84 -1.26
CA ARG A 338 -13.39 -8.62 -1.71
C ARG A 338 -13.49 -7.58 -0.59
N ALA A 339 -12.37 -6.97 -0.28
CA ALA A 339 -12.34 -5.82 0.61
C ALA A 339 -11.51 -4.70 -0.01
N ARG A 340 -11.61 -3.50 0.56
CA ARG A 340 -10.90 -2.31 0.08
C ARG A 340 -10.30 -1.56 1.26
N PHE A 341 -9.06 -1.12 1.13
CA PHE A 341 -8.49 -0.20 2.10
C PHE A 341 -9.13 1.18 1.98
N LEU A 342 -9.62 1.70 3.11
CA LEU A 342 -10.11 3.08 3.25
C LEU A 342 -9.06 3.98 3.90
N HIS A 343 -8.23 3.41 4.76
CA HIS A 343 -7.23 4.15 5.53
C HIS A 343 -5.99 3.28 5.78
N MET A 344 -4.82 3.91 5.68
CA MET A 344 -3.53 3.37 6.10
C MET A 344 -2.72 4.46 6.82
N SER A 345 -2.20 4.13 8.00
CA SER A 345 -1.22 4.96 8.70
C SER A 345 -0.01 4.14 9.18
N PRO A 346 1.19 4.73 9.14
CA PRO A 346 2.42 4.06 9.55
C PRO A 346 2.40 3.82 11.05
N THR A 347 3.04 2.72 11.46
CA THR A 347 3.41 2.48 12.86
C THR A 347 4.94 2.43 12.96
N GLN A 348 5.45 2.28 14.19
CA GLN A 348 6.89 2.11 14.44
C GLN A 348 7.32 0.64 14.38
N VAL A 349 6.54 -0.22 13.72
CA VAL A 349 6.75 -1.67 13.75
C VAL A 349 6.95 -2.19 12.33
N PHE A 350 7.94 -3.06 12.16
CA PHE A 350 8.22 -3.79 10.93
C PHE A 350 8.20 -5.30 11.19
N GLN A 351 7.74 -6.07 10.21
CA GLN A 351 7.64 -7.53 10.30
C GLN A 351 7.82 -8.17 8.92
N ASP A 352 8.61 -9.24 8.85
CA ASP A 352 8.77 -10.20 7.74
C ASP A 352 9.00 -9.56 6.35
N HIS A 353 7.94 -9.01 5.76
CA HIS A 353 7.84 -8.59 4.37
C HIS A 353 7.42 -7.13 4.19
N GLY A 354 7.29 -6.36 5.27
CA GLY A 354 6.98 -4.93 5.18
C GLY A 354 6.63 -4.23 6.50
N PRO A 355 6.17 -2.97 6.43
CA PRO A 355 5.75 -2.23 7.61
C PRO A 355 4.44 -2.78 8.16
N VAL A 356 4.31 -2.73 9.48
CA VAL A 356 3.03 -2.89 10.15
C VAL A 356 2.31 -1.56 10.10
N LEU A 357 1.08 -1.57 9.58
CA LEU A 357 0.25 -0.40 9.37
C LEU A 357 -1.03 -0.50 10.20
N ASP A 358 -1.49 0.61 10.76
CA ASP A 358 -2.86 0.73 11.23
C ASP A 358 -3.75 0.96 9.99
N THR A 359 -4.76 0.11 9.80
CA THR A 359 -5.59 0.12 8.59
C THR A 359 -7.07 0.08 8.91
N VAL A 360 -7.87 0.57 7.98
CA VAL A 360 -9.32 0.35 7.93
C VAL A 360 -9.69 -0.27 6.59
N LEU A 361 -10.41 -1.39 6.63
CA LEU A 361 -10.89 -2.12 5.47
C LEU A 361 -12.41 -2.06 5.40
N ARG A 362 -12.95 -1.80 4.22
CA ARG A 362 -14.36 -2.07 3.91
C ARG A 362 -14.50 -3.47 3.33
N ILE A 363 -15.15 -4.35 4.06
CA ILE A 363 -15.40 -5.74 3.66
C ILE A 363 -16.75 -5.82 2.98
N HIS A 364 -16.81 -6.49 1.83
CA HIS A 364 -18.04 -6.72 1.06
C HIS A 364 -18.42 -8.20 1.14
N PRO A 365 -19.24 -8.61 2.13
CA PRO A 365 -19.64 -9.99 2.29
C PRO A 365 -20.30 -10.56 1.01
N PRO A 366 -20.04 -11.83 0.67
CA PRO A 366 -20.56 -12.44 -0.55
C PRO A 366 -22.02 -12.87 -0.42
N ASP A 367 -22.56 -12.89 0.80
CA ASP A 367 -23.94 -13.27 1.12
C ASP A 367 -24.95 -12.12 0.92
N GLY A 368 -24.51 -11.00 0.34
CA GLY A 368 -25.34 -9.82 0.10
C GLY A 368 -25.62 -8.98 1.35
N THR A 369 -25.03 -9.33 2.51
CA THR A 369 -25.11 -8.46 3.68
C THR A 369 -24.40 -7.13 3.42
N ALA A 370 -24.89 -6.07 4.08
CA ALA A 370 -24.35 -4.73 3.89
C ALA A 370 -22.84 -4.70 4.20
N PRO A 371 -22.03 -4.00 3.38
CA PRO A 371 -20.62 -3.82 3.65
C PRO A 371 -20.38 -3.26 5.05
N PHE A 372 -19.27 -3.66 5.66
CA PHE A 372 -18.90 -3.16 6.98
C PHE A 372 -17.42 -2.85 7.05
N ASP A 373 -17.08 -1.92 7.94
CA ASP A 373 -15.71 -1.47 8.11
C ASP A 373 -15.06 -2.20 9.29
N ALA A 374 -13.80 -2.60 9.10
CA ALA A 374 -12.99 -3.25 10.11
C ALA A 374 -11.65 -2.54 10.26
N ALA A 375 -11.31 -2.14 11.48
CA ALA A 375 -10.01 -1.55 11.77
C ALA A 375 -9.06 -2.63 12.27
N ARG A 376 -7.91 -2.74 11.60
CA ARG A 376 -6.93 -3.78 11.91
C ARG A 376 -5.51 -3.31 11.68
N ARG A 377 -4.63 -3.68 12.59
CA ARG A 377 -3.19 -3.57 12.40
C ARG A 377 -2.68 -4.74 11.56
N LEU A 378 -2.00 -4.45 10.45
CA LEU A 378 -1.61 -5.42 9.41
C LEU A 378 -0.19 -5.17 8.92
N THR A 379 0.59 -6.23 8.77
CA THR A 379 1.82 -6.19 7.96
C THR A 379 1.44 -6.17 6.49
N VAL A 380 1.81 -5.11 5.77
CA VAL A 380 1.53 -4.97 4.34
C VAL A 380 2.80 -5.19 3.54
N PRO A 381 2.82 -6.14 2.59
CA PRO A 381 3.98 -6.42 1.76
C PRO A 381 4.48 -5.19 0.97
N MET A 382 5.79 -5.02 0.88
CA MET A 382 6.40 -3.92 0.12
C MET A 382 6.05 -3.98 -1.36
N ASN A 383 5.98 -5.18 -1.95
CA ASN A 383 5.59 -5.36 -3.34
C ASN A 383 4.15 -4.86 -3.63
N TYR A 384 3.22 -5.04 -2.68
CA TYR A 384 1.87 -4.48 -2.78
C TYR A 384 1.87 -2.95 -2.62
N LEU A 385 2.64 -2.42 -1.67
CA LEU A 385 2.77 -0.97 -1.45
C LEU A 385 3.28 -0.23 -2.69
N ALA A 386 4.14 -0.89 -3.48
CA ALA A 386 4.64 -0.38 -4.74
C ALA A 386 3.58 -0.31 -5.85
N VAL A 387 2.41 -0.94 -5.71
CA VAL A 387 1.33 -0.87 -6.72
C VAL A 387 0.04 -0.29 -6.18
N LEU A 388 0.08 0.39 -5.03
CA LEU A 388 -1.10 1.01 -4.43
C LEU A 388 -1.76 2.04 -5.35
N HIS A 389 -1.05 2.63 -6.31
CA HIS A 389 -1.65 3.51 -7.32
C HIS A 389 -2.62 2.76 -8.24
N ARG A 390 -2.38 1.46 -8.50
CA ARG A 390 -3.23 0.59 -9.35
C ARG A 390 -4.50 0.14 -8.64
N THR A 391 -4.40 -0.32 -7.40
CA THR A 391 -5.56 -0.81 -6.64
C THR A 391 -5.41 -0.63 -5.14
N ARG A 392 -6.55 -0.52 -4.45
CA ARG A 392 -6.65 -0.60 -2.98
C ARG A 392 -7.48 -1.80 -2.53
N ASP A 393 -7.87 -2.63 -3.49
CA ASP A 393 -8.66 -3.81 -3.21
C ASP A 393 -7.76 -4.96 -2.77
N VAL A 394 -8.29 -5.79 -1.88
CA VAL A 394 -7.63 -6.98 -1.35
C VAL A 394 -8.58 -8.16 -1.36
N VAL A 395 -7.99 -9.35 -1.42
CA VAL A 395 -8.69 -10.61 -1.35
C VAL A 395 -8.59 -11.16 0.07
N LEU A 396 -9.72 -11.50 0.67
CA LEU A 396 -9.82 -12.11 1.99
C LEU A 396 -10.31 -13.56 1.87
N TYR A 397 -9.74 -14.45 2.68
CA TYR A 397 -10.40 -15.71 3.06
C TYR A 397 -11.41 -15.44 4.16
N ALA A 398 -12.69 -15.70 3.91
CA ALA A 398 -13.68 -15.81 4.98
C ALA A 398 -13.68 -17.22 5.57
N GLY A 399 -13.72 -17.31 6.89
CA GLY A 399 -13.99 -18.56 7.59
C GLY A 399 -15.37 -19.10 7.24
N PRO A 400 -15.60 -20.43 7.30
CA PRO A 400 -16.90 -21.06 7.03
C PRO A 400 -18.07 -20.43 7.77
N ASP A 401 -17.84 -19.98 9.01
CA ASP A 401 -18.87 -19.39 9.86
C ASP A 401 -19.06 -17.87 9.61
N GLY A 402 -18.41 -17.30 8.59
CA GLY A 402 -18.41 -15.86 8.29
C GLY A 402 -17.77 -14.96 9.35
N GLY A 403 -17.45 -15.48 10.53
CA GLY A 403 -17.02 -14.71 11.70
C GLY A 403 -15.54 -14.26 11.68
N SER A 404 -14.78 -14.62 10.65
CA SER A 404 -13.39 -14.18 10.55
C SER A 404 -12.85 -14.09 9.14
N TYR A 405 -11.94 -13.14 8.94
CA TYR A 405 -11.31 -12.87 7.65
C TYR A 405 -9.79 -12.78 7.78
N VAL A 406 -9.08 -13.26 6.76
CA VAL A 406 -7.62 -13.19 6.66
C VAL A 406 -7.25 -12.75 5.25
N ILE A 407 -6.36 -11.77 5.11
CA ILE A 407 -5.88 -11.33 3.79
C ILE A 407 -5.08 -12.45 3.14
N ASP A 408 -5.36 -12.73 1.88
CA ASP A 408 -4.56 -13.58 1.00
C ASP A 408 -3.67 -12.67 0.15
N TRP A 409 -2.41 -12.47 0.57
CA TRP A 409 -1.50 -11.58 -0.14
C TRP A 409 -1.13 -12.10 -1.52
N ALA A 410 -0.95 -13.41 -1.71
CA ALA A 410 -0.72 -13.99 -3.03
C ALA A 410 -1.83 -13.67 -4.03
N ARG A 411 -3.12 -13.83 -3.64
CA ARG A 411 -4.25 -13.46 -4.49
C ARG A 411 -4.41 -11.95 -4.65
N THR A 412 -4.17 -11.21 -3.58
CA THR A 412 -4.22 -9.75 -3.59
C THR A 412 -3.18 -9.16 -4.56
N ASN A 413 -1.97 -9.71 -4.57
CA ASN A 413 -0.89 -9.32 -5.46
C ASN A 413 -1.21 -9.67 -6.92
N LEU A 414 -1.83 -10.83 -7.18
CA LEU A 414 -2.32 -11.16 -8.52
C LEU A 414 -3.42 -10.19 -8.98
N LEU A 415 -4.38 -9.87 -8.09
CA LEU A 415 -5.45 -8.91 -8.37
C LEU A 415 -4.90 -7.50 -8.64
N ALA A 416 -3.86 -7.10 -7.92
CA ALA A 416 -3.18 -5.82 -8.08
C ALA A 416 -2.29 -5.77 -9.35
N GLY A 417 -2.08 -6.91 -10.02
CA GLY A 417 -1.22 -7.00 -11.18
C GLY A 417 0.26 -6.79 -10.82
N THR A 418 0.70 -7.25 -9.64
CA THR A 418 2.12 -7.22 -9.26
C THR A 418 2.98 -8.18 -10.08
N ALA A 419 2.35 -9.13 -10.79
CA ALA A 419 3.03 -10.06 -11.69
C ALA A 419 2.17 -10.32 -12.92
N GLU A 420 2.81 -10.81 -13.97
CA GLU A 420 2.11 -11.24 -15.17
C GLU A 420 1.26 -12.50 -14.89
N ALA A 421 -0.04 -12.40 -15.18
CA ALA A 421 -1.01 -13.46 -15.02
C ALA A 421 -1.49 -13.93 -16.40
N LYS A 422 -1.51 -15.24 -16.62
CA LYS A 422 -1.97 -15.84 -17.88
C LYS A 422 -2.71 -17.15 -17.69
N VAL A 423 -3.60 -17.45 -18.64
CA VAL A 423 -4.31 -18.73 -18.74
C VAL A 423 -3.77 -19.47 -19.96
N ILE A 424 -3.34 -20.73 -19.79
CA ILE A 424 -2.96 -21.61 -20.89
C ILE A 424 -4.16 -22.50 -21.21
N THR A 425 -4.71 -22.39 -22.41
CA THR A 425 -5.89 -23.15 -22.83
C THR A 425 -5.56 -24.64 -23.00
N PRO A 426 -6.55 -25.55 -23.10
CA PRO A 426 -6.31 -26.96 -23.42
C PRO A 426 -5.54 -27.15 -24.72
N GLU A 427 -5.70 -26.24 -25.68
CA GLU A 427 -4.99 -26.22 -26.96
C GLU A 427 -3.55 -25.66 -26.84
N GLY A 428 -3.11 -25.25 -25.65
CA GLY A 428 -1.78 -24.70 -25.40
C GLY A 428 -1.63 -23.21 -25.73
N ARG A 429 -2.71 -22.51 -26.09
CA ARG A 429 -2.67 -21.06 -26.34
C ARG A 429 -2.56 -20.29 -25.02
N GLU A 430 -1.65 -19.33 -24.96
CA GLU A 430 -1.55 -18.41 -23.83
C GLU A 430 -2.50 -17.22 -24.00
N VAL A 431 -3.26 -16.91 -22.96
CA VAL A 431 -4.16 -15.76 -22.91
C VAL A 431 -3.78 -14.90 -21.70
N PRO A 432 -3.25 -13.68 -21.90
CA PRO A 432 -2.91 -12.80 -20.80
C PRO A 432 -4.18 -12.32 -20.09
N VAL A 433 -4.14 -12.33 -18.75
CA VAL A 433 -5.21 -11.82 -17.89
C VAL A 433 -4.73 -10.73 -16.93
N THR A 434 -3.43 -10.38 -16.96
CA THR A 434 -2.86 -9.24 -16.25
C THR A 434 -3.66 -7.97 -16.50
N GLY A 435 -3.91 -7.17 -15.45
CA GLY A 435 -4.66 -5.91 -15.57
C GLY A 435 -6.17 -6.09 -15.80
N ARG A 436 -6.70 -7.31 -15.73
CA ARG A 436 -8.14 -7.60 -15.85
C ARG A 436 -8.68 -8.08 -14.48
N PRO A 437 -8.82 -7.18 -13.48
CA PRO A 437 -9.09 -7.56 -12.09
C PRO A 437 -10.41 -8.33 -11.94
N ASP A 438 -11.45 -8.02 -12.70
CA ASP A 438 -12.73 -8.71 -12.60
C ASP A 438 -12.68 -10.13 -13.18
N VAL A 439 -11.90 -10.33 -14.26
CA VAL A 439 -11.62 -11.67 -14.81
C VAL A 439 -10.79 -12.48 -13.81
N ILE A 440 -9.73 -11.90 -13.26
CA ILE A 440 -8.90 -12.53 -12.23
C ILE A 440 -9.75 -12.92 -11.02
N TRP A 441 -10.62 -12.03 -10.54
CA TRP A 441 -11.54 -12.27 -9.43
C TRP A 441 -12.52 -13.41 -9.72
N ALA A 442 -13.13 -13.43 -10.90
CA ALA A 442 -14.02 -14.51 -11.31
C ALA A 442 -13.30 -15.87 -11.37
N LEU A 443 -12.07 -15.90 -11.91
CA LEU A 443 -11.24 -17.11 -11.93
C LEU A 443 -10.87 -17.59 -10.52
N MET A 444 -10.51 -16.68 -9.61
CA MET A 444 -10.23 -17.03 -8.20
C MET A 444 -11.45 -17.67 -7.52
N ASN A 445 -12.64 -17.11 -7.71
CA ASN A 445 -13.88 -17.65 -7.14
C ASN A 445 -14.26 -19.01 -7.74
N LEU A 446 -14.08 -19.18 -9.05
CA LEU A 446 -14.28 -20.45 -9.73
C LEU A 446 -13.37 -21.53 -9.15
N LEU A 447 -12.08 -21.24 -8.99
CA LEU A 447 -11.13 -22.19 -8.40
C LEU A 447 -11.45 -22.48 -6.93
N ALA A 448 -11.82 -21.45 -6.15
CA ALA A 448 -12.18 -21.61 -4.73
C ALA A 448 -13.44 -22.47 -4.52
N SER A 449 -14.49 -22.23 -5.30
CA SER A 449 -15.74 -23.01 -5.24
C SER A 449 -15.54 -24.48 -5.59
N HIS A 450 -14.57 -24.78 -6.45
CA HIS A 450 -14.23 -26.16 -6.86
C HIS A 450 -13.11 -26.78 -6.02
N GLY A 451 -12.63 -26.09 -4.98
CA GLY A 451 -11.56 -26.60 -4.12
C GLY A 451 -10.22 -26.79 -4.83
N LEU A 452 -9.97 -26.03 -5.91
CA LEU A 452 -8.79 -26.14 -6.75
C LEU A 452 -7.71 -25.14 -6.32
N SER A 453 -6.54 -25.67 -5.96
CA SER A 453 -5.37 -24.84 -5.64
C SER A 453 -4.52 -24.59 -6.89
N ASN A 454 -4.10 -23.35 -7.09
CA ASN A 454 -3.13 -22.99 -8.12
C ASN A 454 -2.15 -21.94 -7.56
N PRO A 455 -1.02 -22.37 -6.97
CA PRO A 455 -0.08 -21.48 -6.28
C PRO A 455 0.84 -20.71 -7.24
N THR A 456 0.43 -20.52 -8.49
CA THR A 456 1.18 -19.81 -9.52
C THR A 456 0.29 -18.74 -10.17
N PRO A 457 0.87 -17.69 -10.80
CA PRO A 457 0.12 -16.71 -11.57
C PRO A 457 -0.32 -17.24 -12.95
N VAL A 458 0.22 -18.40 -13.35
CA VAL A 458 -0.16 -19.13 -14.56
C VAL A 458 -1.21 -20.19 -14.24
N LEU A 459 -2.36 -20.14 -14.91
CA LEU A 459 -3.40 -21.16 -14.84
C LEU A 459 -3.35 -22.05 -16.09
N ASP A 460 -2.77 -23.24 -15.95
CA ASP A 460 -2.64 -24.18 -17.06
C ASP A 460 -3.79 -25.18 -17.08
N LEU A 461 -4.66 -25.11 -18.09
CA LEU A 461 -5.86 -25.95 -18.24
C LEU A 461 -5.57 -27.34 -18.83
N ARG A 462 -4.35 -27.59 -19.32
CA ARG A 462 -3.92 -28.91 -19.78
C ARG A 462 -3.67 -29.85 -18.60
N LYS A 463 -3.44 -29.30 -17.41
CA LYS A 463 -3.22 -30.10 -16.20
C LYS A 463 -4.49 -30.84 -15.82
N ARG A 464 -4.37 -32.12 -15.49
CA ARG A 464 -5.48 -33.00 -15.06
C ARG A 464 -6.34 -32.42 -13.92
N ARG A 465 -5.77 -31.57 -13.07
CA ARG A 465 -6.49 -30.97 -11.92
C ARG A 465 -7.42 -29.82 -12.32
N THR A 466 -7.12 -29.13 -13.40
CA THR A 466 -7.84 -27.93 -13.88
C THR A 466 -8.67 -28.22 -15.13
N SER A 467 -8.43 -29.36 -15.79
CA SER A 467 -9.19 -29.78 -16.97
C SER A 467 -10.70 -29.85 -16.75
N ALA A 468 -11.14 -30.27 -15.56
CA ALA A 468 -12.56 -30.37 -15.19
C ALA A 468 -13.29 -29.02 -15.20
N VAL A 469 -12.57 -27.91 -15.01
CA VAL A 469 -13.13 -26.55 -15.01
C VAL A 469 -12.76 -25.76 -16.27
N ALA A 470 -12.11 -26.39 -17.25
CA ALA A 470 -11.56 -25.70 -18.42
C ALA A 470 -12.64 -24.98 -19.26
N GLY A 471 -13.84 -25.57 -19.40
CA GLY A 471 -14.96 -24.94 -20.09
C GLY A 471 -15.38 -23.62 -19.42
N MET A 472 -15.62 -23.65 -18.12
CA MET A 472 -16.00 -22.48 -17.32
C MET A 472 -14.91 -21.39 -17.31
N VAL A 473 -13.63 -21.79 -17.21
CA VAL A 473 -12.51 -20.83 -17.29
C VAL A 473 -12.51 -20.11 -18.64
N ARG A 474 -12.72 -20.83 -19.75
CA ARG A 474 -12.76 -20.21 -21.09
C ARG A 474 -13.93 -19.24 -21.23
N GLU A 475 -15.08 -19.55 -20.67
CA GLU A 475 -16.24 -18.67 -20.67
C GLU A 475 -15.98 -17.37 -19.90
N VAL A 476 -15.38 -17.47 -18.71
CA VAL A 476 -14.99 -16.28 -17.91
C VAL A 476 -14.01 -15.39 -18.68
N VAL A 477 -12.99 -15.98 -19.30
CA VAL A 477 -11.97 -15.23 -20.06
C VAL A 477 -12.57 -14.55 -21.28
N ARG A 478 -13.43 -15.26 -22.05
CA ARG A 478 -14.12 -14.71 -23.23
C ARG A 478 -15.18 -13.67 -22.88
N GLY A 479 -15.94 -13.88 -21.80
CA GLY A 479 -16.95 -12.93 -21.33
C GLY A 479 -16.30 -11.58 -21.03
N GLY A 480 -15.21 -11.60 -20.27
CA GLY A 480 -14.45 -10.37 -20.00
C GLY A 480 -13.75 -9.76 -21.21
N GLU A 481 -13.56 -10.47 -22.33
CA GLU A 481 -13.00 -9.90 -23.57
C GLU A 481 -14.07 -9.07 -24.28
N ARG A 482 -15.32 -9.54 -24.28
CA ARG A 482 -16.46 -8.84 -24.86
C ARG A 482 -16.76 -7.55 -24.10
N ASP A 483 -16.73 -7.60 -22.77
CA ASP A 483 -16.96 -6.42 -21.93
C ASP A 483 -15.84 -5.37 -22.08
N ALA A 484 -14.58 -5.81 -22.14
CA ALA A 484 -13.45 -4.92 -22.39
C ALA A 484 -13.48 -4.28 -23.79
N THR A 485 -14.03 -4.97 -24.79
CA THR A 485 -14.19 -4.45 -26.16
C THR A 485 -15.38 -3.49 -26.26
N ALA A 486 -16.45 -3.75 -25.51
CA ALA A 486 -17.61 -2.85 -25.42
C ALA A 486 -17.27 -1.54 -24.68
N ALA A 487 -16.47 -1.60 -23.61
CA ALA A 487 -16.01 -0.43 -22.86
C ALA A 487 -14.98 0.45 -23.60
N ARG A 488 -14.44 -0.02 -24.73
CA ARG A 488 -13.49 0.71 -25.59
C ARG A 488 -14.12 1.36 -26.82
N ARG A 489 -15.44 1.24 -27.01
CA ARG A 489 -16.15 2.02 -28.03
C ARG A 489 -16.55 3.36 -27.40
N PRO A 490 -16.18 4.51 -28.02
CA PRO A 490 -16.50 5.84 -27.49
C PRO A 490 -18.01 6.11 -27.44
#